data_AF-K9F8J6-F1
#
_entry.id   AF-K9F8J6-F1
#
_cell.length_a   1.000
_cell.length_b   1.000
_cell.length_c   1.000
_cell.angle_alpha   90.00
_cell.angle_beta   90.00
_cell.angle_gamma   90.00
#
_symmetry.space_group_name_H-M   'P 1'
#
loop_
_entity.id
_entity.type
_entity.pdbx_description
1 polymer ?
#
loop_
_entity_poly.entity_id
_entity_poly.type
_entity_poly.pdbx_seq_one_letter_code
_entity_poly.pdbx_strand_id
1 'polypeptide(L)'
;MMVVFILLALPTIMDVFPSAKTTSEDQLLLTQRVTAIILTLLHLTFLVFRLGTHAVMFASTPFSQRDHTHSGHQSRQSQIVEVQIPQPYIAKGAAAIFLVAASTSALACTYFIVVNLNGAAAITGMNQSFLAVTLVPLLGNSVKYHSIVVGSRSYSQIELGIRAVINNVLRVTMLIAPLLVLIGWAFDQPLILRFDGFEATTLLLSVVVMTYLMSDGRSNYFEGLMLIGT
;
A
#
# COMPACT_ATOMS: atom_id res chain seq x y z
N MET A 1 5.77 9.59 -5.79
CA MET A 1 4.81 8.50 -6.06
C MET A 1 4.91 8.04 -7.51
N MET A 2 4.72 8.95 -8.48
CA MET A 2 4.86 8.67 -9.92
C MET A 2 6.11 7.88 -10.30
N VAL A 3 7.30 8.32 -9.87
CA VAL A 3 8.58 7.63 -10.17
C VAL A 3 8.58 6.18 -9.69
N VAL A 4 8.01 5.88 -8.53
CA VAL A 4 7.98 4.53 -7.96
C VAL A 4 7.10 3.60 -8.80
N PHE A 5 5.93 4.08 -9.22
CA PHE A 5 5.04 3.31 -10.07
C PHE A 5 5.58 3.11 -11.47
N ILE A 6 6.28 4.11 -12.04
CA ILE A 6 6.98 3.95 -13.32
C ILE A 6 8.05 2.87 -13.21
N LEU A 7 8.84 2.88 -12.14
CA LEU A 7 9.85 1.84 -11.89
C LEU A 7 9.22 0.45 -11.72
N LEU A 8 8.08 0.35 -11.02
CA LEU A 8 7.36 -0.92 -10.88
C LEU A 8 6.78 -1.43 -12.20
N ALA A 9 6.26 -0.52 -13.04
CA ALA A 9 5.64 -0.85 -14.31
C ALA A 9 6.65 -1.09 -15.43
N LEU A 10 7.93 -0.72 -15.23
CA LEU A 10 9.00 -0.83 -16.25
C LEU A 10 9.08 -2.22 -16.91
N PRO A 11 9.00 -3.33 -16.17
CA PRO A 11 9.05 -4.68 -16.76
C PRO A 11 7.81 -5.00 -17.60
N THR A 12 6.63 -4.52 -17.19
CA THR A 12 5.40 -4.66 -18.00
C THR A 12 5.45 -3.76 -19.24
N ILE A 13 6.02 -2.56 -19.14
CA ILE A 13 6.23 -1.66 -20.28
C ILE A 13 7.16 -2.34 -21.30
N MET A 14 8.23 -2.99 -20.86
CA MET A 14 9.11 -3.75 -21.76
C MET A 14 8.38 -4.89 -22.49
N ASP A 15 7.37 -5.52 -21.87
CA ASP A 15 6.61 -6.61 -22.46
C ASP A 15 5.51 -6.11 -23.43
N VAL A 16 4.87 -4.97 -23.12
CA VAL A 16 3.78 -4.40 -23.91
C VAL A 16 4.27 -3.69 -25.18
N PHE A 17 5.47 -3.08 -25.16
CA PHE A 17 5.97 -2.35 -26.32
C PHE A 17 6.64 -3.32 -27.35
N PRO A 18 6.08 -3.44 -28.57
CA PRO A 18 6.42 -4.50 -29.53
C PRO A 18 7.87 -4.49 -30.05
N SER A 19 8.64 -3.42 -29.83
CA SER A 19 10.08 -3.39 -30.15
C SER A 19 10.93 -4.27 -29.22
N ALA A 20 10.37 -4.77 -28.12
CA ALA A 20 11.03 -5.62 -27.13
C ALA A 20 10.44 -7.05 -27.09
N LYS A 21 9.63 -7.44 -28.09
CA LYS A 21 9.04 -8.80 -28.22
C LYS A 21 10.07 -9.91 -28.49
N THR A 22 11.36 -9.56 -28.59
CA THR A 22 12.52 -10.47 -28.69
C THR A 22 13.26 -10.65 -27.36
N THR A 23 12.80 -10.01 -26.28
CA THR A 23 13.43 -10.09 -24.95
C THR A 23 13.11 -11.45 -24.34
N SER A 24 14.14 -12.19 -23.93
CA SER A 24 13.94 -13.49 -23.29
C SER A 24 13.27 -13.32 -21.92
N GLU A 25 12.46 -14.30 -21.49
CA GLU A 25 11.86 -14.27 -20.15
C GLU A 25 12.93 -14.14 -19.04
N ASP A 26 14.13 -14.67 -19.28
CA ASP A 26 15.29 -14.51 -18.40
C ASP A 26 15.73 -13.06 -18.24
N GLN A 27 15.72 -12.27 -19.32
CA GLN A 27 16.04 -10.84 -19.27
C GLN A 27 14.95 -10.05 -18.53
N LEU A 28 13.68 -10.44 -18.68
CA LEU A 28 12.57 -9.84 -17.96
C LEU A 28 12.66 -10.14 -16.46
N LEU A 29 12.95 -11.39 -16.09
CA LEU A 29 13.18 -11.82 -14.71
C LEU A 29 14.38 -11.09 -14.08
N LEU A 30 15.49 -10.97 -14.82
CA LEU A 30 16.66 -10.22 -14.35
C LEU A 30 16.30 -8.76 -14.10
N THR A 31 15.61 -8.12 -15.05
CA THR A 31 15.15 -6.73 -14.91
C THR A 31 14.23 -6.54 -13.71
N GLN A 32 13.30 -7.47 -13.49
CA GLN A 32 12.39 -7.47 -12.34
C GLN A 32 13.16 -7.60 -11.01
N ARG A 33 14.14 -8.53 -10.94
CA ARG A 33 14.97 -8.75 -9.75
C ARG A 33 15.83 -7.54 -9.42
N VAL A 34 16.49 -6.95 -10.42
CA VAL A 34 17.30 -5.73 -10.25
C VAL A 34 16.42 -4.58 -9.77
N THR A 35 15.25 -4.39 -10.40
CA THR A 35 14.27 -3.37 -9.99
C THR A 35 13.80 -3.58 -8.55
N ALA A 36 13.52 -4.82 -8.15
CA ALA A 36 13.09 -5.15 -6.80
C ALA A 36 14.17 -4.83 -5.75
N ILE A 37 15.44 -5.14 -6.03
CA ILE A 37 16.57 -4.79 -5.16
C ILE A 37 16.68 -3.27 -5.01
N ILE A 38 16.64 -2.52 -6.11
CA ILE A 38 16.73 -1.06 -6.11
C ILE A 38 15.57 -0.45 -5.31
N LEU A 39 14.32 -0.88 -5.55
CA LEU A 39 13.15 -0.38 -4.82
C LEU A 39 13.24 -0.68 -3.31
N THR A 40 13.73 -1.86 -2.94
CA THR A 40 13.92 -2.25 -1.54
C THR A 40 14.99 -1.40 -0.86
N LEU A 41 16.11 -1.12 -1.55
CA LEU A 41 17.18 -0.24 -1.04
C LEU A 41 16.71 1.22 -0.90
N LEU A 42 15.94 1.71 -1.86
CA LEU A 42 15.29 3.03 -1.78
C LEU A 42 14.33 3.10 -0.60
N HIS A 43 13.57 2.03 -0.34
CA HIS A 43 12.70 1.96 0.82
C HIS A 43 13.48 1.95 2.14
N LEU A 44 14.57 1.20 2.23
CA LEU A 44 15.43 1.18 3.41
C LEU A 44 16.05 2.55 3.68
N THR A 45 16.52 3.22 2.63
CA THR A 45 17.04 4.59 2.72
C THR A 45 15.96 5.56 3.18
N PHE A 46 14.74 5.45 2.64
CA PHE A 46 13.59 6.23 3.09
C PHE A 46 13.23 5.94 4.55
N LEU A 47 13.36 4.69 5.00
CA LEU A 47 13.12 4.30 6.38
C LEU A 47 14.16 4.94 7.32
N VAL A 48 15.45 4.91 6.96
CA VAL A 48 16.53 5.60 7.69
C VAL A 48 16.30 7.11 7.70
N PHE A 49 15.88 7.68 6.58
CA PHE A 49 15.53 9.10 6.49
C PHE A 49 14.40 9.45 7.47
N ARG A 50 13.33 8.65 7.47
CA ARG A 50 12.13 8.84 8.27
C ARG A 50 12.32 8.60 9.77
N LEU A 51 13.10 7.60 10.17
CA LEU A 51 13.30 7.24 11.59
C LEU A 51 14.54 7.86 12.21
N GLY A 52 15.55 8.20 11.41
CA GLY A 52 16.79 8.81 11.86
C GLY A 52 16.83 10.30 11.53
N THR A 53 17.32 10.59 10.32
CA THR A 53 17.78 11.95 9.95
C THR A 53 16.70 13.03 10.02
N HIS A 54 15.46 12.72 9.63
CA HIS A 54 14.35 13.67 9.56
C HIS A 54 13.18 13.23 10.44
N ALA A 55 13.46 12.42 11.47
CA ALA A 55 12.46 11.93 12.40
C ALA A 55 11.62 13.05 13.01
N VAL A 56 12.20 14.24 13.21
CA VAL A 56 11.50 15.42 13.74
C VAL A 56 10.40 15.91 12.77
N MET A 57 10.68 15.99 11.47
CA MET A 57 9.70 16.42 10.46
C MET A 57 8.52 15.44 10.30
N PHE A 58 8.76 14.15 10.56
CA PHE A 58 7.72 13.13 10.55
C PHE A 58 7.05 12.92 11.91
N ALA A 59 7.71 13.32 13.00
CA ALA A 59 7.11 13.35 14.34
C ALA A 59 6.13 14.53 14.48
N SER A 60 6.36 15.63 13.76
CA SER A 60 5.48 16.79 13.69
C SER A 60 4.42 16.67 12.59
N THR A 61 3.62 15.60 12.60
CA THR A 61 2.29 15.64 11.98
C THR A 61 1.31 16.35 12.95
N PRO A 62 0.37 17.17 12.46
CA PRO A 62 -0.47 18.11 13.25
C PRO A 62 -1.55 17.44 14.13
N PHE A 63 -1.21 16.30 14.70
CA PHE A 63 -1.99 15.59 15.71
C PHE A 63 -1.36 15.65 17.10
N SER A 64 -0.13 16.17 17.23
CA SER A 64 0.52 16.35 18.53
C SER A 64 0.26 17.72 19.16
N GLN A 65 -0.61 18.57 18.60
CA GLN A 65 -0.75 19.94 19.09
C GLN A 65 -2.19 20.44 19.12
N ARG A 66 -3.01 19.79 19.97
CA ARG A 66 -4.07 20.51 20.71
C ARG A 66 -4.54 19.73 21.95
N ASP A 67 -3.62 19.35 22.83
CA ASP A 67 -3.96 19.14 24.24
C ASP A 67 -3.30 20.24 25.05
N HIS A 68 -4.10 21.23 25.45
CA HIS A 68 -3.71 22.18 26.46
C HIS A 68 -3.63 21.46 27.82
N THR A 69 -2.47 21.60 28.46
CA THR A 69 -2.25 21.58 29.92
C THR A 69 -2.76 20.36 30.69
N HIS A 70 -1.88 19.39 30.98
CA HIS A 70 -1.44 19.11 32.36
C HIS A 70 -0.27 18.10 32.37
N SER A 71 0.74 18.48 33.15
CA SER A 71 1.88 17.74 33.71
C SER A 71 1.82 16.21 33.75
N GLY A 72 2.93 15.57 33.36
CA GLY A 72 3.27 14.20 33.80
C GLY A 72 3.96 13.37 32.72
N HIS A 73 5.18 12.92 33.01
CA HIS A 73 5.98 12.00 32.18
C HIS A 73 5.18 10.81 31.60
N GLN A 74 5.22 10.60 30.28
CA GLN A 74 5.27 9.27 29.68
C GLN A 74 5.57 9.26 28.16
N SER A 75 6.66 8.59 27.83
CA SER A 75 6.93 7.77 26.64
C SER A 75 6.33 8.17 25.28
N ARG A 76 7.20 8.82 24.51
CA ARG A 76 7.24 8.97 23.04
C ARG A 76 6.68 7.75 22.27
N GLN A 77 5.43 7.82 21.83
CA GLN A 77 4.81 6.79 20.98
C GLN A 77 4.91 7.18 19.50
N SER A 78 5.74 6.46 18.77
CA SER A 78 5.84 6.51 17.31
C SER A 78 4.69 5.74 16.67
N GLN A 79 4.12 6.32 15.61
CA GLN A 79 3.60 5.70 14.36
C GLN A 79 2.19 6.12 13.98
N ILE A 80 2.08 6.50 12.69
CA ILE A 80 1.07 6.10 11.68
C ILE A 80 -0.37 6.21 12.15
N VAL A 81 -1.14 7.07 11.49
CA VAL A 81 -2.60 7.16 11.51
C VAL A 81 -3.24 5.79 11.76
N GLU A 82 -3.46 5.50 13.04
CA GLU A 82 -4.24 4.43 13.57
C GLU A 82 -5.29 5.17 14.39
N VAL A 83 -6.56 4.92 14.06
CA VAL A 83 -7.69 5.48 14.78
C VAL A 83 -7.46 5.23 16.26
N GLN A 84 -7.46 6.30 17.05
CA GLN A 84 -7.33 6.23 18.50
C GLN A 84 -8.59 5.53 19.06
N ILE A 85 -8.58 4.20 19.06
CA ILE A 85 -9.49 3.38 19.87
C ILE A 85 -9.10 3.66 21.33
N PRO A 86 -10.04 3.88 22.27
CA PRO A 86 -9.73 4.18 23.67
C PRO A 86 -8.73 3.14 24.17
N GLN A 87 -7.48 3.57 24.45
CA GLN A 87 -6.36 2.68 24.77
C GLN A 87 -6.73 1.85 26.00
N PRO A 88 -7.16 0.59 25.87
CA PRO A 88 -7.19 -0.28 27.03
C PRO A 88 -5.72 -0.54 27.31
N TYR A 89 -5.25 -0.31 28.54
CA TYR A 89 -3.88 -0.63 28.88
C TYR A 89 -3.73 -2.16 28.93
N ILE A 90 -3.56 -2.77 27.76
CA ILE A 90 -3.40 -4.21 27.59
C ILE A 90 -1.94 -4.50 27.97
N ALA A 91 -1.75 -5.42 28.92
CA ALA A 91 -0.42 -5.87 29.29
C ALA A 91 0.34 -6.35 28.04
N LYS A 92 1.65 -6.05 27.95
CA LYS A 92 2.49 -6.35 26.76
C LYS A 92 2.35 -7.82 26.29
N GLY A 93 2.20 -8.75 27.23
CA GLY A 93 1.97 -10.17 26.94
C GLY A 93 0.59 -10.45 26.30
N ALA A 94 -0.47 -9.84 26.80
CA ALA A 94 -1.81 -9.97 26.23
C ALA A 94 -1.90 -9.31 24.83
N ALA A 95 -1.20 -8.20 24.61
CA ALA A 95 -1.11 -7.56 23.29
C ALA A 95 -0.37 -8.45 22.28
N ALA A 96 0.73 -9.10 22.69
CA ALA A 96 1.46 -10.04 21.84
C ALA A 96 0.61 -11.27 21.47
N ILE A 97 -0.11 -11.86 22.44
CA ILE A 97 -1.02 -12.99 22.19
C ILE A 97 -2.11 -12.59 21.21
N PHE A 98 -2.73 -11.43 21.41
CA PHE A 98 -3.77 -10.92 20.51
C PHE A 98 -3.24 -10.68 19.09
N LEU A 99 -2.03 -10.11 18.96
CA LEU A 99 -1.39 -9.89 17.67
C LEU A 99 -1.14 -11.20 16.92
N VAL A 100 -0.61 -12.22 17.61
CA VAL A 100 -0.36 -13.54 17.02
C VAL A 100 -1.66 -14.22 16.63
N ALA A 101 -2.68 -14.18 17.50
CA ALA A 101 -3.99 -14.75 17.21
C ALA A 101 -4.64 -14.08 15.99
N ALA A 102 -4.68 -12.74 15.95
CA ALA A 102 -5.24 -11.98 14.84
C ALA A 102 -4.48 -12.20 13.53
N SER A 103 -3.14 -12.27 13.58
CA SER A 103 -2.31 -12.56 12.41
C SER A 103 -2.58 -13.97 11.87
N THR A 104 -2.67 -14.97 12.75
CA THR A 104 -2.96 -16.35 12.38
C THR A 104 -4.37 -16.47 11.77
N SER A 105 -5.37 -15.82 12.35
CA SER A 105 -6.71 -15.80 11.76
C SER A 105 -6.74 -15.11 10.39
N ALA A 106 -6.02 -13.99 10.23
CA ALA A 106 -5.95 -13.29 8.95
C ALA A 106 -5.28 -14.15 7.86
N LEU A 107 -4.22 -14.88 8.22
CA LEU A 107 -3.57 -15.85 7.33
C LEU A 107 -4.55 -16.96 6.93
N ALA A 108 -5.28 -17.54 7.88
CA ALA A 108 -6.28 -18.57 7.60
C ALA A 108 -7.38 -18.06 6.65
N CYS A 109 -7.93 -16.87 6.92
CA CYS A 109 -8.93 -16.25 6.03
C CYS A 109 -8.37 -16.01 4.62
N THR A 110 -7.15 -15.50 4.51
CA THR A 110 -6.50 -15.25 3.21
C THR A 110 -6.28 -16.55 2.44
N TYR A 111 -5.85 -17.61 3.13
CA TYR A 111 -5.69 -18.93 2.53
C TYR A 111 -7.02 -19.45 1.93
N PHE A 112 -8.12 -19.36 2.69
CA PHE A 112 -9.43 -19.77 2.20
C PHE A 112 -9.91 -18.94 1.01
N ILE A 113 -9.66 -17.61 1.01
CA ILE A 113 -9.99 -16.74 -0.13
C ILE A 113 -9.24 -17.20 -1.39
N VAL A 114 -7.93 -17.42 -1.28
CA VAL A 114 -7.10 -17.79 -2.44
C VAL A 114 -7.49 -19.16 -2.99
N VAL A 115 -7.71 -20.16 -2.13
CA VAL A 115 -8.09 -21.53 -2.56
C VAL A 115 -9.46 -21.56 -3.23
N ASN A 116 -10.42 -20.78 -2.73
CA ASN A 116 -11.78 -20.75 -3.27
C ASN A 116 -11.98 -19.75 -4.41
N LEU A 117 -10.95 -18.97 -4.77
CA LEU A 117 -11.07 -17.90 -5.77
C LEU A 117 -11.54 -18.42 -7.12
N ASN A 118 -11.00 -19.55 -7.59
CA ASN A 118 -11.40 -20.15 -8.86
C ASN A 118 -12.85 -20.66 -8.83
N GLY A 119 -13.27 -21.23 -7.70
CA GLY A 119 -14.66 -21.66 -7.51
C GLY A 119 -15.63 -20.48 -7.48
N ALA A 120 -15.25 -19.39 -6.81
CA ALA A 120 -16.02 -18.16 -6.78
C ALA A 120 -16.15 -17.52 -8.18
N ALA A 121 -15.07 -17.50 -8.95
CA ALA A 121 -15.07 -17.03 -10.34
C ALA A 121 -16.05 -17.84 -11.22
N ALA A 122 -16.05 -19.18 -11.08
CA ALA A 122 -16.93 -20.06 -11.84
C ALA A 122 -18.43 -19.88 -11.52
N ILE A 123 -18.78 -19.66 -10.26
CA ILE A 123 -20.18 -19.47 -9.83
C ILE A 123 -20.70 -18.07 -10.21
N THR A 124 -19.86 -17.05 -10.05
CA THR A 124 -20.24 -15.66 -10.33
C THR A 124 -20.15 -15.31 -11.82
N GLY A 125 -19.49 -16.13 -12.62
CA GLY A 125 -19.21 -15.85 -14.04
C GLY A 125 -18.20 -14.72 -14.25
N MET A 126 -17.43 -14.35 -13.21
CA MET A 126 -16.50 -13.23 -13.23
C MET A 126 -15.06 -13.70 -13.52
N ASN A 127 -14.24 -12.81 -14.10
CA ASN A 127 -12.83 -13.11 -14.34
C ASN A 127 -12.04 -13.25 -13.01
N GLN A 128 -11.17 -14.25 -12.93
CA GLN A 128 -10.34 -14.50 -11.74
C GLN A 128 -9.43 -13.30 -11.42
N SER A 129 -8.82 -12.68 -12.44
CA SER A 129 -7.97 -11.50 -12.24
C SER A 129 -8.76 -10.31 -11.70
N PHE A 130 -10.01 -10.13 -12.13
CA PHE A 130 -10.87 -9.06 -11.61
C PHE A 130 -11.16 -9.27 -10.11
N LEU A 131 -11.50 -10.50 -9.70
CA LEU A 131 -11.72 -10.80 -8.28
C LEU A 131 -10.44 -10.59 -7.46
N ALA A 132 -9.29 -11.04 -7.98
CA ALA A 132 -8.00 -10.93 -7.31
C ALA A 132 -7.50 -9.48 -7.17
N VAL A 133 -7.63 -8.66 -8.22
CA VAL A 133 -7.06 -7.31 -8.27
C VAL A 133 -8.03 -6.26 -7.72
N THR A 134 -9.34 -6.44 -7.89
CA THR A 134 -10.34 -5.46 -7.46
C THR A 134 -10.97 -5.84 -6.12
N LEU A 135 -11.55 -7.04 -6.03
CA LEU A 135 -12.40 -7.40 -4.88
C LEU A 135 -11.58 -7.70 -3.63
N VAL A 136 -10.52 -8.50 -3.74
CA VAL A 136 -9.69 -8.89 -2.59
C VAL A 136 -9.04 -7.67 -1.91
N PRO A 137 -8.40 -6.71 -2.63
CA PRO A 137 -7.81 -5.54 -2.00
C PRO A 137 -8.84 -4.55 -1.45
N LEU A 138 -10.02 -4.45 -2.08
CA LEU A 138 -11.12 -3.62 -1.59
C LEU A 138 -11.58 -4.11 -0.22
N LEU A 139 -11.89 -5.41 -0.10
CA LEU A 139 -12.35 -6.01 1.16
C LEU A 139 -11.24 -6.04 2.21
N GLY A 140 -10.03 -6.46 1.82
CA GLY A 140 -8.89 -6.61 2.73
C GLY A 140 -8.38 -5.30 3.33
N ASN A 141 -8.62 -4.16 2.66
CA ASN A 141 -8.24 -2.85 3.16
C ASN A 141 -9.43 -1.95 3.55
N SER A 142 -10.66 -2.46 3.50
CA SER A 142 -11.88 -1.69 3.81
C SER A 142 -11.83 -1.02 5.19
N VAL A 143 -11.39 -1.75 6.22
CA VAL A 143 -11.27 -1.22 7.58
C VAL A 143 -10.26 -0.06 7.64
N LYS A 144 -9.16 -0.15 6.89
CA LYS A 144 -8.17 0.93 6.80
C LYS A 144 -8.75 2.15 6.09
N TYR A 145 -9.46 1.96 4.98
CA TYR A 145 -10.10 3.06 4.26
C TYR A 145 -11.11 3.79 5.14
N HIS A 146 -11.96 3.04 5.85
CA HIS A 146 -12.90 3.60 6.81
C HIS A 146 -12.19 4.40 7.90
N SER A 147 -11.12 3.83 8.46
CA SER A 147 -10.31 4.49 9.51
C SER A 147 -9.69 5.80 9.03
N ILE A 148 -9.22 5.86 7.78
CA ILE A 148 -8.67 7.08 7.17
C ILE A 148 -9.76 8.13 6.98
N VAL A 149 -10.94 7.74 6.49
CA VAL A 149 -12.05 8.68 6.26
C VAL A 149 -12.58 9.25 7.57
N VAL A 150 -12.84 8.40 8.56
CA VAL A 150 -13.32 8.84 9.88
C VAL A 150 -12.25 9.69 10.58
N GLY A 151 -10.99 9.24 10.56
CA GLY A 151 -9.88 9.99 11.14
C GLY A 151 -9.68 11.35 10.47
N SER A 152 -9.77 11.44 9.14
CA SER A 152 -9.66 12.74 8.44
C SER A 152 -10.83 13.67 8.78
N ARG A 153 -12.06 13.14 8.84
CA ARG A 153 -13.27 13.90 9.17
C ARG A 153 -13.24 14.45 10.59
N SER A 154 -12.90 13.62 11.58
CA SER A 154 -12.91 14.01 12.99
C SER A 154 -11.96 15.17 13.30
N TYR A 155 -10.89 15.32 12.52
CA TYR A 155 -9.87 16.36 12.73
C TYR A 155 -9.98 17.50 11.71
N SER A 156 -11.00 17.48 10.84
CA SER A 156 -11.25 18.48 9.79
C SER A 156 -10.05 18.75 8.87
N GLN A 157 -9.15 17.77 8.73
CA GLN A 157 -7.91 17.90 7.97
C GLN A 157 -7.84 16.79 6.91
N ILE A 158 -8.12 17.15 5.67
CA ILE A 158 -8.08 16.21 4.54
C ILE A 158 -6.65 15.87 4.16
N GLU A 159 -5.70 16.80 4.36
CA GLU A 159 -4.27 16.59 4.22
C GLU A 159 -3.72 15.39 5.01
N LEU A 160 -4.32 15.10 6.17
CA LEU A 160 -3.95 13.94 6.98
C LEU A 160 -4.39 12.63 6.32
N GLY A 161 -5.60 12.61 5.76
CA GLY A 161 -6.11 11.47 5.01
C GLY A 161 -5.28 11.21 3.76
N ILE A 162 -5.01 12.26 2.99
CA ILE A 162 -4.15 12.22 1.79
C ILE A 162 -2.76 11.65 2.15
N ARG A 163 -2.14 12.18 3.21
CA ARG A 163 -0.82 11.70 3.68
C ARG A 163 -0.87 10.24 4.15
N ALA A 164 -1.95 9.80 4.80
CA ALA A 164 -2.13 8.41 5.20
C ALA A 164 -2.20 7.47 3.99
N VAL A 165 -2.97 7.85 2.97
CA VAL A 165 -3.08 7.10 1.71
C VAL A 165 -1.74 7.04 0.98
N ILE A 166 -1.02 8.17 0.83
CA ILE A 166 0.31 8.22 0.19
C ILE A 166 1.26 7.25 0.88
N ASN A 167 1.32 7.29 2.21
CA ASN A 167 2.23 6.42 2.96
C ASN A 167 1.86 4.94 2.83
N ASN A 168 0.58 4.61 2.74
CA ASN A 168 0.14 3.25 2.49
C ASN A 168 0.57 2.79 1.09
N VAL A 169 0.30 3.59 0.06
CA VAL A 169 0.68 3.30 -1.32
C VAL A 169 2.20 3.13 -1.46
N LEU A 170 2.99 4.07 -0.91
CA LEU A 170 4.46 3.97 -0.94
C LEU A 170 4.98 2.69 -0.27
N ARG A 171 4.35 2.21 0.81
CA ARG A 171 4.74 0.93 1.43
C ARG A 171 4.38 -0.25 0.55
N VAL A 172 3.18 -0.29 -0.01
CA VAL A 172 2.79 -1.39 -0.90
C VAL A 172 3.74 -1.44 -2.10
N THR A 173 4.04 -0.31 -2.72
CA THR A 173 4.83 -0.26 -3.95
C THR A 173 6.34 -0.38 -3.74
N MET A 174 6.93 0.28 -2.73
CA MET A 174 8.39 0.24 -2.49
C MET A 174 8.86 -0.90 -1.59
N LEU A 175 7.95 -1.52 -0.81
CA LEU A 175 8.31 -2.61 0.10
C LEU A 175 7.61 -3.90 -0.28
N ILE A 176 6.27 -3.93 -0.29
CA ILE A 176 5.53 -5.20 -0.42
C ILE A 176 5.74 -5.84 -1.79
N ALA A 177 5.53 -5.09 -2.87
CA ALA A 177 5.69 -5.60 -4.23
C ALA A 177 7.12 -6.11 -4.54
N PRO A 178 8.20 -5.35 -4.27
CA PRO A 178 9.56 -5.85 -4.51
C PRO A 178 9.95 -6.98 -3.54
N LEU A 179 9.48 -6.96 -2.30
CA LEU A 179 9.71 -8.06 -1.36
C LEU A 179 9.07 -9.36 -1.88
N LEU A 180 7.90 -9.29 -2.52
CA LEU A 180 7.25 -10.46 -3.10
C LEU A 180 8.09 -11.07 -4.24
N VAL A 181 8.71 -10.24 -5.08
CA VAL A 181 9.67 -10.69 -6.12
C VAL A 181 10.88 -11.37 -5.48
N LEU A 182 11.45 -10.77 -4.44
CA LEU A 182 12.62 -11.33 -3.74
C LEU A 182 12.31 -12.65 -3.05
N ILE A 183 11.12 -12.77 -2.45
CA ILE A 183 10.62 -14.03 -1.87
C ILE A 183 10.45 -15.08 -2.97
N GLY A 184 9.81 -14.73 -4.09
CA GLY A 184 9.69 -15.63 -5.24
C GLY A 184 11.05 -16.13 -5.71
N TRP A 185 12.04 -15.24 -5.81
CA TRP A 185 13.40 -15.60 -6.15
C TRP A 185 14.07 -16.53 -5.12
N ALA A 186 13.84 -16.31 -3.82
CA ALA A 186 14.38 -17.16 -2.76
C ALA A 186 13.78 -18.58 -2.74
N PHE A 187 12.58 -18.76 -3.28
CA PHE A 187 11.91 -20.06 -3.44
C PHE A 187 12.02 -20.64 -4.86
N ASP A 188 12.91 -20.10 -5.70
CA ASP A 188 13.09 -20.49 -7.11
C ASP A 188 11.80 -20.43 -7.96
N GLN A 189 10.87 -19.56 -7.58
CA GLN A 189 9.64 -19.28 -8.33
C GLN A 189 9.85 -18.05 -9.23
N PRO A 190 9.67 -18.16 -10.56
CA PRO A 190 9.83 -17.04 -11.49
C PRO A 190 8.63 -16.06 -11.38
N LEU A 191 8.63 -15.25 -10.32
CA LEU A 191 7.59 -14.24 -10.10
C LEU A 191 7.91 -12.96 -10.89
N ILE A 192 7.12 -12.72 -11.93
CA ILE A 192 7.14 -11.49 -12.73
C ILE A 192 5.86 -10.72 -12.43
N LEU A 193 5.97 -9.44 -12.05
CA LEU A 193 4.80 -8.55 -11.98
C LEU A 193 4.46 -8.10 -13.40
N ARG A 194 3.82 -9.01 -14.14
CA ARG A 194 3.27 -8.75 -15.47
C ARG A 194 1.82 -8.35 -15.32
N PHE A 195 1.53 -7.08 -15.54
CA PHE A 195 0.15 -6.60 -15.62
C PHE A 195 -0.37 -6.81 -17.04
N ASP A 196 -1.64 -7.17 -17.16
CA ASP A 196 -2.30 -7.19 -18.48
C ASP A 196 -2.38 -5.77 -19.06
N GLY A 197 -2.56 -5.62 -20.38
CA GLY A 197 -2.65 -4.32 -21.03
C GLY A 197 -3.75 -3.43 -20.44
N PHE A 198 -4.89 -4.02 -20.08
CA PHE A 198 -5.98 -3.33 -19.39
C PHE A 198 -5.59 -2.90 -17.96
N GLU A 199 -4.93 -3.77 -17.20
CA GLU A 199 -4.50 -3.49 -15.83
C GLU A 199 -3.41 -2.40 -15.81
N ALA A 200 -2.43 -2.47 -16.71
CA ALA A 200 -1.36 -1.49 -16.85
C ALA A 200 -1.88 -0.10 -17.24
N THR A 201 -2.81 -0.02 -18.20
CA THR A 201 -3.41 1.26 -18.63
C THR A 201 -4.25 1.88 -17.53
N THR A 202 -5.07 1.09 -16.84
CA THR A 202 -5.89 1.55 -15.71
C THR A 202 -5.01 2.02 -14.55
N LEU A 203 -3.95 1.28 -14.22
CA LEU A 203 -2.99 1.65 -13.17
C LEU A 203 -2.24 2.94 -13.53
N LEU A 204 -1.80 3.08 -14.78
CA LEU A 204 -1.13 4.30 -15.25
C LEU A 204 -2.05 5.51 -15.15
N LEU A 205 -3.29 5.39 -15.62
CA LEU A 205 -4.29 6.45 -15.54
C LEU A 205 -4.57 6.84 -14.09
N SER A 206 -4.76 5.85 -13.21
CA SER A 206 -4.96 6.06 -11.77
C SER A 206 -3.80 6.82 -11.12
N VAL A 207 -2.55 6.45 -11.43
CA VAL A 207 -1.36 7.12 -10.89
C VAL A 207 -1.25 8.56 -11.39
N VAL A 208 -1.56 8.82 -12.66
CA VAL A 208 -1.54 10.18 -13.23
C VAL A 208 -2.59 11.06 -12.55
N VAL A 209 -3.85 10.59 -12.51
CA VAL A 209 -4.96 11.33 -11.86
C VAL A 209 -4.63 11.59 -10.39
N MET A 210 -4.16 10.57 -9.66
CA MET A 210 -3.81 10.71 -8.26
C MET A 210 -2.64 11.67 -8.03
N THR A 211 -1.62 11.65 -8.91
CA THR A 211 -0.48 12.58 -8.83
C THR A 211 -0.94 14.02 -9.07
N TYR A 212 -1.83 14.24 -10.04
CA TYR A 212 -2.40 15.55 -10.32
C TYR A 212 -3.18 16.09 -9.12
N LEU A 213 -4.10 15.29 -8.57
CA LEU A 213 -4.91 15.70 -7.40
C LEU A 213 -4.06 15.94 -6.15
N MET A 214 -2.96 15.21 -5.98
CA MET A 214 -2.03 15.44 -4.88
C MET A 214 -1.16 16.69 -5.04
N SER A 215 -0.90 17.11 -6.27
CA SER A 215 -0.09 18.30 -6.54
C SER A 215 -0.79 19.59 -6.14
N ASP A 216 -2.13 19.61 -6.14
CA ASP A 216 -2.91 20.81 -5.87
C ASP A 216 -3.06 21.11 -4.36
N GLY A 217 -2.78 20.13 -3.49
CA GLY A 217 -2.77 20.31 -2.03
C GLY A 217 -4.10 20.79 -1.44
N ARG A 218 -5.19 20.63 -2.20
CA ARG A 218 -6.58 20.90 -1.81
C ARG A 218 -7.44 19.80 -2.38
N SER A 219 -8.60 19.57 -1.76
CA SER A 219 -9.53 18.54 -2.19
C SER A 219 -10.97 19.03 -2.07
N ASN A 220 -11.77 18.84 -3.10
CA ASN A 220 -13.20 19.12 -3.09
C ASN A 220 -14.05 17.85 -3.14
N TYR A 221 -15.30 17.90 -2.65
CA TYR A 221 -16.22 16.76 -2.72
C TYR A 221 -16.53 16.34 -4.16
N PHE A 222 -16.53 17.31 -5.11
CA PHE A 222 -16.75 17.02 -6.52
C PHE A 222 -15.57 16.24 -7.13
N GLU A 223 -14.34 16.57 -6.78
CA GLU A 223 -13.14 15.81 -7.18
C GLU A 223 -13.17 14.39 -6.61
N GLY A 224 -13.61 14.24 -5.35
CA GLY A 224 -13.83 12.93 -4.73
C GLY A 224 -14.89 12.10 -5.46
N LEU A 225 -16.00 12.71 -5.90
CA LEU A 225 -17.02 12.02 -6.69
C LEU A 225 -16.51 11.63 -8.08
N MET A 226 -15.73 12.49 -8.74
CA MET A 226 -15.10 12.16 -10.01
C MET A 226 -14.14 10.98 -9.87
N LEU A 227 -13.34 10.94 -8.80
CA LEU A 227 -12.45 9.81 -8.47
C LEU A 227 -13.20 8.50 -8.25
N ILE A 228 -14.40 8.52 -7.65
CA ILE A 228 -15.22 7.31 -7.46
C ILE A 228 -15.83 6.85 -8.80
N GLY A 229 -16.11 7.79 -9.71
CA GLY A 229 -16.68 7.50 -11.02
C GLY A 229 -15.68 7.12 -12.11
N THR A 230 -14.37 7.32 -11.88
CA THR A 230 -13.28 7.02 -12.84
C THR A 230 -12.70 5.64 -12.58
#